data_AF-A0A6L6QM80-F1
#
_entry.id   AF-A0A6L6QM80-F1
#
_cell.length_a   1.000
_cell.length_b   1.000
_cell.length_c   1.000
_cell.angle_alpha   90.00
_cell.angle_beta   90.00
_cell.angle_gamma   90.00
#
_symmetry.space_group_name_H-M   'P 1'
#
loop_
_entity.id
_entity.type
_entity.pdbx_description
1 polymer ?
#
loop_
_entity_poly.entity_id
_entity_poly.type
_entity_poly.pdbx_seq_one_letter_code
_entity_poly.pdbx_strand_id
1 'polypeptide(L)'
;MKDIATLAIPAHTLCRLLQYANAHQTEPCAGELAAIAIEEWLARAEGVSATRIRRHGYQWKTVFLPEGTQLRAWNRIGFAYAEVIGDHIVHLGVAVSPHEFMPLQRDFP
;
A
#
# COMPACT_ATOMS: atom_id res chain seq x y z
N MET A 1 24.89 24.47 -12.72
CA MET A 1 24.01 24.47 -13.91
C MET A 1 22.90 23.50 -13.62
N LYS A 2 21.62 23.90 -13.69
CA LYS A 2 20.50 22.92 -13.69
C LYS A 2 20.54 22.27 -15.07
N ASP A 3 20.80 20.97 -15.14
CA ASP A 3 20.79 20.24 -16.40
C ASP A 3 19.37 20.22 -16.95
N ILE A 4 19.15 20.85 -18.11
CA ILE A 4 17.84 20.91 -18.77
C ILE A 4 17.77 19.72 -19.73
N ALA A 5 16.90 18.77 -19.42
CA ALA A 5 16.54 17.67 -20.31
C ALA A 5 15.26 18.01 -21.09
N THR A 6 15.18 17.58 -22.36
CA THR A 6 14.00 17.79 -23.21
C THR A 6 13.37 16.44 -23.55
N LEU A 7 12.05 16.32 -23.39
CA LEU A 7 11.28 15.12 -23.69
C LEU A 7 10.07 15.49 -24.57
N ALA A 8 9.81 14.67 -25.58
CA ALA A 8 8.59 14.80 -26.38
C ALA A 8 7.39 14.27 -25.59
N ILE A 9 6.38 15.12 -25.40
CA ILE A 9 5.09 14.76 -24.79
C ILE A 9 3.94 15.15 -25.71
N PRO A 10 2.81 14.40 -25.72
CA PRO A 10 1.65 14.79 -26.51
C PRO A 10 1.14 16.18 -26.12
N ALA A 11 0.80 17.00 -27.12
CA ALA A 11 0.38 18.38 -26.91
C ALA A 11 -0.83 18.49 -25.96
N HIS A 12 -1.79 17.56 -26.05
CA HIS A 12 -2.95 17.54 -25.16
C HIS A 12 -2.59 17.32 -23.69
N THR A 13 -1.53 16.56 -23.39
CA THR A 13 -1.06 16.31 -22.02
C THR A 13 -0.42 17.57 -21.43
N LEU A 14 0.41 18.26 -22.22
CA LEU A 14 0.99 19.55 -21.83
C LEU A 14 -0.09 20.60 -21.58
N CYS A 15 -1.06 20.72 -22.48
CA CYS A 15 -2.18 21.66 -22.30
C CYS A 15 -2.94 21.39 -21.00
N ARG A 16 -3.21 20.13 -20.65
CA ARG A 16 -3.88 19.78 -19.39
C ARG A 16 -3.07 20.16 -18.17
N LEU A 17 -1.74 19.95 -18.19
CA LEU A 17 -0.86 20.33 -17.08
C LEU A 17 -0.84 21.85 -16.87
N LEU A 18 -0.77 22.62 -17.96
CA LEU A 18 -0.78 24.09 -17.92
C LEU A 18 -2.14 24.63 -17.44
N GLN A 19 -3.24 24.04 -17.89
CA GLN A 19 -4.57 24.39 -17.41
C GLN A 19 -4.73 24.12 -15.91
N TYR A 20 -4.22 22.98 -15.43
CA TYR A 20 -4.22 22.65 -14.01
C TYR A 20 -3.40 23.66 -13.19
N ALA A 21 -2.17 23.97 -13.62
CA ALA A 21 -1.31 24.95 -12.95
C ALA A 21 -1.97 26.33 -12.84
N ASN A 22 -2.62 26.77 -13.92
CA ASN A 22 -3.31 28.06 -13.96
C ASN A 22 -4.56 28.10 -13.08
N ALA A 23 -5.33 27.01 -13.04
CA ALA A 23 -6.56 26.91 -12.24
C ALA A 23 -6.30 26.91 -10.73
N HIS A 24 -5.16 26.36 -10.30
CA HIS A 24 -4.84 26.19 -8.89
C HIS A 24 -3.89 27.26 -8.32
N GLN A 25 -3.60 28.34 -9.07
CA GLN A 25 -2.62 29.39 -8.70
C GLN A 25 -1.37 28.79 -8.05
N THR A 26 -0.90 27.68 -8.61
CA THR A 26 0.07 26.85 -7.91
C THR A 26 1.44 27.53 -8.01
N GLU A 27 2.08 27.77 -6.88
CA GLU A 27 3.42 28.37 -6.79
C GLU A 27 4.52 27.66 -7.63
N PRO A 28 4.46 26.34 -7.92
CA PRO A 28 5.41 25.70 -8.81
C PRO A 28 5.12 25.98 -10.29
N CYS A 29 6.17 26.29 -11.04
CA CYS A 29 6.09 26.42 -12.49
C CYS A 29 5.73 25.08 -13.17
N ALA A 30 5.30 25.11 -14.43
CA ALA A 30 4.91 23.91 -15.18
C ALA A 30 6.00 22.82 -15.21
N GLY A 31 7.29 23.21 -15.21
CA GLY A 31 8.41 22.28 -15.15
C GLY A 31 8.55 21.57 -13.81
N GLU A 32 8.25 22.25 -12.70
CA GLU A 32 8.27 21.66 -11.36
C GLU A 32 7.08 20.71 -11.16
N LEU A 33 5.89 21.07 -11.68
CA LEU A 33 4.74 20.16 -11.70
C LEU A 33 5.01 18.91 -12.54
N ALA A 34 5.70 19.07 -13.68
CA ALA A 34 6.11 17.93 -14.50
C ALA A 34 7.12 17.04 -13.76
N ALA A 35 8.10 17.64 -13.07
CA ALA A 35 9.06 16.89 -12.25
C ALA A 35 8.35 16.12 -11.13
N ILE A 36 7.46 16.77 -10.38
CA ILE A 36 6.65 16.11 -9.34
C ILE A 36 5.85 14.95 -9.93
N ALA A 37 5.17 15.15 -11.07
CA ALA A 37 4.39 14.09 -11.71
C ALA A 37 5.26 12.91 -12.17
N ILE A 38 6.47 13.16 -12.66
CA ILE A 38 7.43 12.14 -13.08
C ILE A 38 7.98 11.39 -11.86
N GLU A 39 8.40 12.10 -10.81
CA GLU A 39 8.89 11.50 -9.56
C GLU A 39 7.80 10.70 -8.85
N GLU A 40 6.56 11.19 -8.78
CA GLU A 40 5.40 10.45 -8.27
C GLU A 40 5.08 9.22 -9.13
N TRP A 41 5.28 9.32 -10.44
CA TRP A 41 5.14 8.16 -11.31
C TRP A 41 6.28 7.16 -11.12
N LEU A 42 7.52 7.61 -10.97
CA LEU A 42 8.69 6.78 -10.71
C LEU A 42 8.62 6.14 -9.33
N ALA A 43 8.29 6.87 -8.27
CA ALA A 43 8.08 6.32 -6.94
C ALA A 43 6.98 5.25 -6.94
N ARG A 44 5.90 5.47 -7.70
CA ARG A 44 4.92 4.41 -7.96
C ARG A 44 5.51 3.28 -8.78
N ALA A 45 6.24 3.53 -9.86
CA ALA A 45 6.81 2.51 -10.73
C ALA A 45 7.92 1.69 -10.07
N GLU A 46 8.70 2.27 -9.17
CA GLU A 46 9.77 1.68 -8.38
C GLU A 46 9.19 0.96 -7.15
N GLY A 47 8.20 1.57 -6.49
CA GLY A 47 7.32 0.89 -5.54
C GLY A 47 6.55 -0.27 -6.17
N VAL A 48 6.28 -0.21 -7.49
CA VAL A 48 5.63 -1.25 -8.30
C VAL A 48 6.64 -2.20 -8.96
N SER A 49 7.93 -1.88 -9.03
CA SER A 49 8.97 -2.86 -9.38
C SER A 49 9.23 -3.83 -8.22
N ALA A 50 8.85 -3.48 -6.99
CA ALA A 50 8.68 -4.43 -5.90
C ALA A 50 7.34 -5.21 -5.97
N THR A 51 6.37 -4.76 -6.78
CA THR A 51 5.08 -5.45 -6.97
C THR A 51 5.09 -6.51 -8.06
N ARG A 52 6.27 -7.01 -8.48
CA ARG A 52 6.35 -8.42 -8.85
C ARG A 52 6.17 -9.27 -7.58
N ILE A 53 4.93 -9.33 -7.10
CA ILE A 53 4.35 -10.47 -6.38
C ILE A 53 5.32 -11.07 -5.34
N ARG A 54 5.70 -10.29 -4.34
CA ARG A 54 5.60 -10.85 -2.99
C ARG A 54 4.31 -10.33 -2.43
N ARG A 55 3.21 -11.04 -2.73
CA ARG A 55 1.95 -10.87 -1.99
C ARG A 55 2.21 -11.43 -0.61
N HIS A 56 2.96 -10.67 0.19
CA HIS A 56 3.12 -10.97 1.58
C HIS A 56 1.75 -10.87 2.23
N GLY A 57 1.42 -11.92 2.96
CA GLY A 57 0.12 -12.09 3.53
C GLY A 57 -0.07 -13.52 4.01
N TYR A 58 -1.15 -13.70 4.76
CA TYR A 58 -1.46 -14.99 5.37
C TYR A 58 -2.68 -15.62 4.68
N GLN A 59 -2.52 -16.83 4.16
CA GLN A 59 -3.64 -17.61 3.65
C GLN A 59 -4.37 -18.27 4.82
N TRP A 60 -5.49 -17.70 5.25
CA TRP A 60 -6.34 -18.28 6.27
C TRP A 60 -7.47 -19.10 5.64
N LYS A 61 -7.30 -20.43 5.64
CA LYS A 61 -8.23 -21.36 4.97
C LYS A 61 -8.40 -20.95 3.50
N THR A 62 -9.58 -20.48 3.09
CA THR A 62 -9.91 -20.06 1.73
C THR A 62 -9.77 -18.55 1.51
N VAL A 63 -9.41 -17.78 2.53
CA VAL A 63 -9.29 -16.32 2.47
C VAL A 63 -7.82 -15.91 2.53
N PHE A 64 -7.39 -15.11 1.56
CA PHE A 64 -6.08 -14.48 1.59
C PHE A 64 -6.16 -13.15 2.35
N LEU A 65 -5.29 -12.97 3.34
CA LEU A 65 -5.20 -11.76 4.15
C LEU A 65 -3.91 -11.03 3.77
N PRO A 66 -4.00 -9.86 3.11
CA PRO A 66 -2.82 -9.07 2.78
C PRO A 66 -2.05 -8.66 4.04
N GLU A 67 -0.73 -8.47 3.91
CA GLU A 67 0.08 -7.81 4.93
C GLU A 67 -0.56 -6.47 5.39
N GLY A 68 -0.49 -6.20 6.70
CA GLY A 68 -1.17 -5.08 7.36
C GLY A 68 -2.63 -5.36 7.75
N THR A 69 -3.19 -6.53 7.39
CA THR A 69 -4.56 -6.89 7.83
C THR A 69 -4.61 -7.05 9.35
N GLN A 70 -5.49 -6.28 9.99
CA GLN A 70 -5.79 -6.43 11.41
C GLN A 70 -6.88 -7.48 11.63
N LEU A 71 -6.58 -8.42 12.53
CA LEU A 71 -7.43 -9.53 12.91
C LEU A 71 -7.95 -9.32 14.32
N ARG A 72 -9.24 -9.56 14.52
CA ARG A 72 -9.88 -9.60 15.83
C ARG A 72 -10.57 -10.93 16.01
N ALA A 73 -10.14 -11.70 17.01
CA ALA A 73 -10.78 -12.92 17.43
C ALA A 73 -11.45 -12.74 18.79
N TRP A 74 -12.54 -13.46 19.04
CA TRP A 74 -13.17 -13.55 20.35
C TRP A 74 -12.79 -14.88 20.99
N ASN A 75 -12.19 -14.84 22.16
CA ASN A 75 -11.90 -16.01 22.99
C ASN A 75 -12.77 -15.97 24.26
N ARG A 76 -12.71 -17.02 25.09
CA ARG A 76 -13.51 -17.11 26.33
C ARG A 76 -13.20 -16.00 27.35
N ILE A 77 -12.08 -15.30 27.20
CA ILE A 77 -11.55 -14.30 28.13
C ILE A 77 -11.72 -12.87 27.57
N GLY A 78 -12.06 -12.71 26.29
CA GLY A 78 -12.32 -11.42 25.63
C GLY A 78 -11.89 -11.35 24.16
N PHE A 79 -11.62 -10.14 23.67
CA PHE A 79 -11.07 -9.93 22.32
C PHE A 79 -9.55 -10.11 22.30
N ALA A 80 -9.05 -10.86 21.33
CA ALA A 80 -7.65 -10.94 20.96
C ALA A 80 -7.43 -10.25 19.61
N TYR A 81 -6.32 -9.54 19.46
CA TYR A 81 -5.97 -8.79 18.25
C TYR A 81 -4.64 -9.28 17.68
N ALA A 82 -4.57 -9.45 16.37
CA ALA A 82 -3.35 -9.77 15.67
C ALA A 82 -3.22 -8.95 14.39
N GLU A 83 -2.02 -8.91 13.83
CA GLU A 83 -1.73 -8.26 12.56
C GLU A 83 -1.01 -9.25 11.64
N VAL A 84 -1.30 -9.19 10.35
CA VAL A 84 -0.55 -9.94 9.35
C VAL A 84 0.72 -9.17 9.01
N ILE A 85 1.89 -9.73 9.35
CA ILE A 85 3.21 -9.16 9.05
C ILE A 85 3.98 -10.19 8.23
N GLY A 86 4.42 -9.82 7.03
CA GLY A 86 4.93 -10.78 6.05
C GLY A 86 3.91 -11.90 5.80
N ASP A 87 4.34 -13.15 5.98
CA ASP A 87 3.51 -14.34 5.76
C ASP A 87 3.01 -14.96 7.09
N HIS A 88 2.94 -14.16 8.17
CA HIS A 88 2.60 -14.62 9.51
C HIS A 88 1.48 -13.81 10.14
N ILE A 89 0.66 -14.46 10.98
CA ILE A 89 -0.21 -13.78 11.94
C ILE A 89 0.63 -13.49 13.18
N VAL A 90 0.67 -12.23 13.62
CA VAL A 90 1.45 -11.79 14.79
C VAL A 90 0.50 -11.30 15.88
N HIS A 91 0.50 -11.97 17.02
CA HIS A 91 -0.25 -11.61 18.22
C HIS A 91 0.72 -11.21 19.32
N LEU A 92 0.57 -10.01 19.87
CA LEU A 92 1.45 -9.49 20.95
C LEU A 92 2.95 -9.56 20.58
N GLY A 93 3.29 -9.33 19.32
CA GLY A 93 4.67 -9.40 18.81
C GLY A 93 5.20 -10.81 18.55
N VAL A 94 4.40 -11.86 18.78
CA VAL A 94 4.78 -13.25 18.54
C VAL A 94 4.03 -13.79 17.32
N ALA A 95 4.77 -14.41 16.39
CA ALA A 95 4.17 -15.12 15.27
C ALA A 95 3.42 -16.36 15.79
N VAL A 96 2.14 -16.46 15.45
CA VAL A 96 1.23 -17.51 15.93
C VAL A 96 0.52 -18.18 14.76
N SER A 97 0.22 -19.46 14.92
CA SER A 97 -0.70 -20.16 14.03
C SER A 97 -2.15 -19.73 14.30
N PRO A 98 -3.07 -19.92 13.33
CA PRO A 98 -4.49 -19.67 13.51
C PRO A 98 -5.10 -20.41 14.71
N HIS A 99 -4.60 -21.62 15.03
CA HIS A 99 -5.08 -22.40 16.17
C HIS A 99 -4.58 -21.83 17.52
N GLU A 100 -3.38 -21.27 17.55
CA GLU A 100 -2.86 -20.58 18.73
C GLU A 100 -3.53 -19.21 18.93
N PHE A 101 -3.80 -18.50 17.84
CA PHE A 101 -4.53 -17.23 17.87
C PHE A 101 -6.02 -17.41 18.18
N MET A 102 -6.63 -18.48 17.68
CA MET A 102 -8.00 -18.89 17.97
C MET A 102 -7.99 -20.22 18.73
N PRO A 103 -7.77 -20.22 20.06
CA PRO A 103 -7.96 -21.44 20.83
C PRO A 103 -9.38 -21.94 20.57
N LEU A 104 -9.47 -23.21 20.16
CA LEU A 104 -10.71 -23.89 19.75
C LEU A 104 -11.91 -23.39 20.55
N GLN A 105 -12.85 -22.72 19.87
CA GLN A 105 -14.23 -22.72 20.31
C GLN A 105 -14.75 -24.15 20.16
N ARG A 106 -14.35 -25.06 21.06
CA ARG A 106 -15.11 -26.28 21.29
C ARG A 106 -16.41 -25.85 21.94
N ASP A 107 -17.43 -25.91 21.09
CA ASP A 107 -18.85 -26.05 21.36
C ASP A 107 -19.48 -24.89 22.14
N PHE A 108 -20.19 -24.03 21.41
CA PHE A 108 -21.40 -23.42 21.94
C PHE A 108 -22.59 -24.25 21.44
N PRO A 109 -23.52 -24.68 22.33
CA PRO A 109 -24.73 -25.41 21.95
C PRO A 109 -25.69 -24.56 21.11
#